data_AF-A0A6J7R3N6-F1
#
_entry.id   AF-A0A6J7R3N6-F1
#
_cell.length_a   1.000
_cell.length_b   1.000
_cell.length_c   1.000
_cell.angle_alpha   90.00
_cell.angle_beta   90.00
_cell.angle_gamma   90.00
#
_symmetry.space_group_name_H-M   'P 1'
#
loop_
_entity.id
_entity.type
_entity.pdbx_description
1 polymer ?
#
loop_
_entity_poly.entity_id
_entity_poly.type
_entity_poly.pdbx_seq_one_letter_code
_entity_poly.pdbx_strand_id
1 'polypeptide(L)'
;MVLVVWVGGLMVLNAERGAPGAEITTVGDAVWWAFETITTVGYGDYVPVTNQGRAFAVLVMFAGITVLGVVSASIAAFLVKKESAPEVTDGVPNQQVLDELAELKAIVIRLESQLNGNAGAAAGAPADPAAAAPANQA
;
A
#
# COMPACT_ATOMS: atom_id res chain seq x y z
N MET A 1 -2.76 -13.82 -20.01
CA MET A 1 -2.37 -13.16 -21.29
C MET A 1 -2.50 -14.10 -22.48
N VAL A 2 -1.71 -15.18 -22.59
CA VAL A 2 -1.78 -16.14 -23.73
C VAL A 2 -3.21 -16.66 -23.97
N LEU A 3 -3.90 -17.08 -22.92
CA LEU A 3 -5.28 -17.56 -23.04
C LEU A 3 -6.25 -16.49 -23.56
N VAL A 4 -6.10 -15.23 -23.14
CA VAL A 4 -6.95 -14.12 -23.60
C VAL A 4 -6.70 -13.84 -25.08
N VAL A 5 -5.44 -13.90 -25.52
CA VAL A 5 -5.07 -13.73 -26.93
C VAL A 5 -5.70 -14.82 -27.79
N TRP A 6 -5.52 -16.09 -27.41
CA TRP A 6 -6.05 -17.22 -28.19
C TRP A 6 -7.59 -17.28 -28.17
N VAL A 7 -8.21 -17.17 -27.01
CA VAL A 7 -9.68 -17.26 -26.88
C VAL A 7 -10.35 -16.02 -27.46
N GLY A 8 -9.84 -14.82 -27.14
CA GLY A 8 -10.37 -13.56 -27.65
C GLY A 8 -10.22 -13.42 -29.15
N GLY A 9 -9.03 -13.76 -29.69
CA GLY A 9 -8.78 -13.80 -31.12
C GLY A 9 -9.70 -14.78 -31.84
N LEU A 10 -9.86 -16.01 -31.33
CA LEU A 10 -10.76 -17.00 -31.93
C LEU A 10 -12.24 -16.59 -31.87
N MET A 11 -12.69 -15.98 -30.76
CA MET A 11 -14.06 -15.45 -30.65
C MET A 11 -14.35 -14.39 -31.71
N VAL A 12 -13.44 -13.42 -31.85
CA VAL A 12 -13.59 -12.34 -32.85
C VAL A 12 -13.48 -12.91 -34.26
N LEU A 13 -12.51 -13.79 -34.52
CA LEU A 13 -12.41 -14.45 -35.83
C LEU A 13 -13.69 -15.20 -36.18
N ASN A 14 -14.27 -15.94 -35.25
CA ASN A 14 -15.52 -16.65 -35.50
C ASN A 14 -16.69 -15.71 -35.82
N ALA A 15 -16.72 -14.51 -35.22
CA ALA A 15 -17.73 -13.48 -35.51
C ALA A 15 -17.48 -12.75 -36.84
N GLU A 16 -16.21 -12.55 -37.21
CA GLU A 16 -15.80 -11.70 -38.35
C GLU A 16 -15.59 -12.46 -39.67
N ARG A 17 -15.19 -13.75 -39.62
CA ARG A 17 -14.71 -14.50 -40.79
C ARG A 17 -15.70 -14.61 -41.97
N GLY A 18 -16.99 -14.45 -41.71
CA GLY A 18 -18.05 -14.48 -42.74
C GLY A 18 -18.63 -13.11 -43.10
N ALA A 19 -18.16 -12.02 -42.50
CA ALA A 19 -18.76 -10.71 -42.66
C ALA A 19 -18.18 -9.94 -43.86
N PRO A 20 -19.03 -9.26 -44.66
CA PRO A 20 -18.55 -8.39 -45.74
C PRO A 20 -17.72 -7.23 -45.17
N GLY A 21 -16.47 -7.10 -45.64
CA GLY A 21 -15.56 -6.04 -45.19
C GLY A 21 -14.77 -6.35 -43.91
N ALA A 22 -14.80 -7.60 -43.44
CA ALA A 22 -13.93 -8.03 -42.34
C ALA A 22 -12.48 -8.22 -42.80
N GLU A 23 -11.55 -7.63 -42.05
CA GLU A 23 -10.10 -7.79 -42.25
C GLU A 23 -9.55 -8.99 -41.47
N ILE A 24 -10.22 -9.37 -40.38
CA ILE A 24 -9.84 -10.51 -39.52
C ILE A 24 -10.40 -11.81 -40.13
N THR A 25 -9.62 -12.46 -41.00
CA THR A 25 -10.05 -13.65 -41.76
C THR A 25 -9.26 -14.92 -41.43
N THR A 26 -8.03 -14.76 -40.92
CA THR A 26 -7.17 -15.86 -40.50
C THR A 26 -6.93 -15.85 -38.99
N VAL A 27 -6.45 -16.98 -38.47
CA VAL A 27 -6.04 -17.08 -37.05
C VAL A 27 -4.86 -16.16 -36.76
N GLY A 28 -3.96 -15.96 -37.72
CA GLY A 28 -2.81 -15.04 -37.57
C GLY A 28 -3.27 -13.61 -37.34
N ASP A 29 -4.18 -13.11 -38.18
CA ASP A 29 -4.74 -11.76 -38.08
C ASP A 29 -5.42 -11.55 -36.72
N ALA A 30 -6.19 -12.53 -36.28
CA ALA A 30 -6.93 -12.46 -35.02
C ALA A 30 -6.02 -12.47 -33.79
N VAL A 31 -4.93 -13.25 -33.83
CA VAL A 31 -3.92 -13.28 -32.76
C VAL A 31 -3.13 -11.98 -32.73
N TRP A 32 -2.76 -11.45 -33.90
CA TRP A 32 -2.08 -10.17 -34.04
C TRP A 32 -2.94 -9.03 -33.47
N TRP A 33 -4.19 -8.93 -33.93
CA TRP A 33 -5.19 -8.00 -33.40
C TRP A 33 -5.36 -8.09 -31.88
N ALA A 34 -5.49 -9.31 -31.35
CA ALA A 34 -5.65 -9.50 -29.91
C ALA A 34 -4.39 -9.04 -29.13
N PHE A 35 -3.20 -9.23 -29.70
CA PHE A 35 -1.94 -8.82 -29.10
C PHE A 35 -1.81 -7.30 -29.03
N GLU A 36 -2.05 -6.59 -30.14
CA GLU A 36 -2.02 -5.12 -30.17
C GLU A 36 -3.11 -4.48 -29.31
N THR A 37 -4.29 -5.12 -29.21
CA THR A 37 -5.41 -4.65 -28.40
C THR A 37 -5.10 -4.77 -26.91
N ILE A 38 -4.60 -5.93 -26.47
CA ILE A 38 -4.26 -6.18 -25.06
C ILE A 38 -3.08 -5.31 -24.61
N THR A 39 -2.13 -5.05 -25.50
CA THR A 39 -0.99 -4.15 -25.23
C THR A 39 -1.33 -2.68 -25.41
N THR A 40 -2.58 -2.35 -25.75
CA THR A 40 -3.07 -0.98 -25.98
C THR A 40 -2.32 -0.22 -27.09
N VAL A 41 -1.68 -0.94 -28.02
CA VAL A 41 -1.00 -0.36 -29.19
C VAL A 41 -2.03 0.06 -30.23
N GLY A 42 -2.88 -0.89 -30.67
CA GLY A 42 -3.97 -0.67 -31.62
C GLY A 42 -3.55 0.04 -32.90
N TYR A 43 -2.79 -0.62 -33.78
CA TYR A 43 -2.41 -0.08 -35.07
C TYR A 43 -3.65 0.23 -35.94
N GLY A 44 -4.72 -0.54 -35.76
CA GLY A 44 -5.98 -0.36 -36.48
C GLY A 44 -5.95 -0.90 -37.91
N ASP A 45 -4.96 -1.74 -38.21
CA ASP A 45 -4.84 -2.54 -39.43
C ASP A 45 -5.84 -3.71 -39.47
N TYR A 46 -6.27 -4.17 -38.29
CA TYR A 46 -7.34 -5.15 -38.15
C TYR A 46 -8.36 -4.64 -37.14
N VAL A 47 -9.62 -4.49 -37.55
CA VAL A 47 -10.70 -4.11 -36.63
C VAL A 47 -11.96 -4.94 -36.85
N PRO A 48 -12.65 -5.34 -35.77
CA PRO A 48 -13.93 -6.02 -35.90
C PRO A 48 -15.00 -5.07 -36.45
N VAL A 49 -15.62 -5.45 -37.56
CA VAL A 49 -16.67 -4.67 -38.22
C VAL A 49 -18.06 -5.11 -37.78
N THR A 50 -18.22 -6.33 -37.29
CA THR A 50 -19.53 -6.84 -36.84
C THR A 50 -19.89 -6.36 -35.44
N ASN A 51 -21.19 -6.20 -35.18
CA ASN A 51 -21.69 -5.87 -33.85
C ASN A 51 -21.31 -6.92 -32.80
N GLN A 52 -21.29 -8.20 -33.18
CA GLN A 52 -20.90 -9.30 -32.30
C GLN A 52 -19.40 -9.28 -32.01
N GLY A 53 -18.56 -9.11 -33.04
CA GLY A 53 -17.11 -8.98 -32.89
C GLY A 53 -16.73 -7.79 -32.01
N ARG A 54 -17.41 -6.66 -32.16
CA ARG A 54 -17.22 -5.48 -31.28
C ARG A 54 -17.59 -5.74 -29.83
N ALA A 55 -18.68 -6.48 -29.56
CA ALA A 55 -19.04 -6.85 -28.20
C ALA A 55 -17.96 -7.74 -27.55
N PHE A 56 -17.42 -8.71 -28.29
CA PHE A 56 -16.31 -9.52 -27.82
C PHE A 56 -15.02 -8.71 -27.66
N ALA A 57 -14.75 -7.76 -28.55
CA ALA A 57 -13.59 -6.89 -28.46
C ALA A 57 -13.57 -6.06 -27.17
N VAL A 58 -14.72 -5.54 -26.75
CA VAL A 58 -14.85 -4.82 -25.47
C VAL A 58 -14.45 -5.72 -24.30
N LEU A 59 -14.85 -7.00 -24.29
CA LEU A 59 -14.44 -7.95 -23.25
C LEU A 59 -12.93 -8.20 -23.25
N VAL A 60 -12.32 -8.32 -24.44
CA VAL A 60 -10.87 -8.48 -24.59
C VAL A 60 -10.12 -7.25 -24.08
N MET A 61 -10.62 -6.04 -24.34
CA MET A 61 -10.04 -4.79 -23.83
C MET A 61 -10.02 -4.74 -22.30
N PHE A 62 -11.14 -5.05 -21.63
CA PHE A 62 -11.20 -5.12 -20.17
C PHE A 62 -10.24 -6.17 -19.59
N ALA A 63 -10.18 -7.34 -20.21
CA ALA A 63 -9.26 -8.40 -19.81
C ALA A 63 -7.80 -7.95 -19.96
N GLY A 64 -7.46 -7.24 -21.04
CA GLY A 64 -6.12 -6.72 -21.29
C GLY A 64 -5.67 -5.73 -20.23
N ILE A 65 -6.49 -4.73 -19.93
CA ILE A 65 -6.21 -3.72 -18.90
C ILE A 65 -6.05 -4.37 -17.52
N THR A 66 -6.91 -5.34 -17.19
CA THR A 66 -6.82 -6.06 -15.91
C THR A 66 -5.50 -6.81 -15.77
N VAL A 67 -5.08 -7.53 -16.82
CA VAL A 67 -3.82 -8.28 -16.81
C VAL A 67 -2.62 -7.34 -16.71
N LEU A 68 -2.59 -6.25 -17.50
CA LEU A 68 -1.53 -5.26 -17.42
C LEU A 68 -1.46 -4.62 -16.03
N GLY A 69 -2.61 -4.25 -15.45
CA GLY A 69 -2.70 -3.69 -14.11
C GLY A 69 -2.15 -4.62 -13.03
N VAL A 70 -2.47 -5.92 -13.10
CA VAL A 70 -1.93 -6.92 -12.16
C VAL A 70 -0.42 -7.07 -12.29
N VAL A 71 0.10 -7.07 -13.51
CA VAL A 71 1.56 -7.14 -13.75
C VAL A 71 2.25 -5.90 -13.19
N SER A 72 1.74 -4.69 -13.48
CA SER A 72 2.27 -3.44 -12.94
C SER A 72 2.22 -3.40 -11.41
N ALA A 73 1.11 -3.80 -10.81
CA ALA A 73 0.97 -3.89 -9.35
C ALA A 73 1.95 -4.89 -8.73
N SER A 74 2.17 -6.03 -9.38
CA SER A 74 3.13 -7.04 -8.94
C SER A 74 4.56 -6.52 -8.93
N ILE A 75 4.93 -5.76 -9.97
CA ILE A 75 6.26 -5.11 -10.05
C ILE A 75 6.38 -4.04 -8.95
N ALA A 76 5.36 -3.20 -8.77
CA ALA A 76 5.36 -2.19 -7.71
C ALA A 76 5.50 -2.84 -6.32
N ALA A 77 4.74 -3.89 -6.02
CA ALA A 77 4.83 -4.64 -4.78
C ALA A 77 6.22 -5.29 -4.58
N PHE A 78 6.83 -5.80 -5.66
CA PHE A 78 8.20 -6.32 -5.62
C PHE A 78 9.23 -5.23 -5.29
N LEU A 79 9.08 -4.03 -5.87
CA LEU A 79 9.97 -2.90 -5.59
C LEU A 79 9.82 -2.41 -4.14
N VAL A 80 8.58 -2.24 -3.67
CA VAL A 80 8.29 -1.87 -2.27
C VAL A 80 8.87 -2.90 -1.30
N LYS A 81 8.73 -4.20 -1.60
CA LYS A 81 9.31 -5.28 -0.78
C LYS A 81 10.85 -5.28 -0.79
N LYS A 82 11.49 -4.83 -1.87
CA LYS A 82 12.96 -4.72 -1.95
C LYS A 82 13.50 -3.58 -1.09
N GLU A 83 12.73 -2.51 -0.93
CA GLU A 83 13.10 -1.34 -0.12
C GLU A 83 12.67 -1.50 1.36
N SER A 84 11.62 -2.30 1.61
CA SER A 84 11.09 -2.60 2.94
C SER A 84 11.73 -3.85 3.53
N ALA A 85 13.02 -3.77 3.84
CA ALA A 85 13.56 -4.48 4.99
C ALA A 85 13.64 -3.45 6.14
N PRO A 86 12.91 -3.56 7.27
CA PRO A 86 11.88 -4.51 7.69
C PRO A 86 10.45 -3.95 7.57
N GLU A 87 9.54 -4.89 7.47
CA GLU A 87 8.09 -4.78 7.37
C GLU A 87 7.46 -4.30 8.69
N VAL A 88 6.85 -3.11 8.70
CA VAL A 88 5.79 -2.75 9.66
C VAL A 88 4.48 -3.36 9.13
N THR A 89 4.36 -4.69 9.27
CA THR A 89 3.09 -5.39 9.19
C THR A 89 2.70 -5.76 10.62
N ASP A 90 1.47 -5.42 10.97
CA ASP A 90 0.79 -5.77 12.20
C ASP A 90 1.16 -7.18 12.70
N GLY A 91 1.97 -7.28 13.77
CA GLY A 91 2.23 -8.55 14.43
C GLY A 91 3.63 -8.80 14.98
N VAL A 92 4.65 -7.96 14.69
CA VAL A 92 5.92 -8.04 15.43
C VAL A 92 5.71 -7.37 16.79
N PRO A 93 5.84 -8.07 17.94
CA PRO A 93 5.93 -7.40 19.22
C PRO A 93 7.13 -6.48 19.12
N ASN A 94 6.86 -5.19 19.02
CA ASN A 94 7.88 -4.18 18.88
C ASN A 94 8.61 -4.11 20.22
N GLN A 95 9.52 -5.05 20.43
CA GLN A 95 10.26 -5.22 21.67
C GLN A 95 11.02 -3.94 21.98
N GLN A 96 11.48 -3.22 20.94
CA GLN A 96 12.08 -1.89 21.06
C GLN A 96 11.09 -0.88 21.65
N VAL A 97 9.85 -0.82 21.15
CA VAL A 97 8.82 0.07 21.75
C VAL A 97 8.40 -0.38 23.15
N LEU A 98 8.35 -1.69 23.43
CA LEU A 98 8.07 -2.20 24.78
C LEU A 98 9.20 -1.85 25.76
N ASP A 99 10.46 -1.92 25.30
CA ASP A 99 11.64 -1.57 26.08
C ASP A 99 11.69 -0.05 26.32
N GLU A 100 11.41 0.77 25.30
CA GLU A 100 11.27 2.22 25.43
C GLU A 100 10.15 2.60 26.41
N LEU A 101 9.00 1.92 26.38
CA LEU A 101 7.92 2.15 27.34
C LEU A 101 8.29 1.72 28.76
N ALA A 102 9.07 0.64 28.93
CA ALA A 102 9.56 0.21 30.23
C ALA A 102 10.54 1.23 30.82
N GLU A 103 11.44 1.77 30.00
CA GLU A 103 12.37 2.83 30.39
C GLU A 103 11.64 4.12 30.76
N LEU A 104 10.68 4.56 29.93
CA LEU A 104 9.90 5.77 30.19
C LEU A 104 9.13 5.66 31.52
N LYS A 105 8.54 4.50 31.80
CA LYS A 105 7.85 4.24 33.08
C LYS A 105 8.81 4.29 34.27
N ALA A 106 10.01 3.73 34.13
CA ALA A 106 11.02 3.77 35.19
C ALA A 106 11.46 5.21 35.52
N ILE A 107 11.60 6.06 34.49
CA ILE A 107 11.91 7.49 34.65
C ILE A 107 10.79 8.21 35.40
N VAL A 108 9.53 7.97 35.03
CA VAL A 108 8.37 8.59 35.70
C VAL A 108 8.34 8.23 37.19
N ILE A 109 8.49 6.94 37.54
CA ILE A 109 8.49 6.48 38.94
C ILE A 109 9.61 7.15 39.74
N ARG A 110 10.79 7.30 39.15
CA ARG A 110 11.93 7.97 39.79
C ARG A 110 11.63 9.44 40.07
N LEU A 111 11.03 10.15 39.12
CA LEU A 111 10.69 11.57 39.27
C LEU A 111 9.62 11.78 40.33
N GLU A 112 8.59 10.93 40.39
CA GLU A 112 7.57 11.00 41.45
C GLU A 112 8.17 10.76 42.84
N SER A 113 9.09 9.81 42.98
CA SER A 113 9.80 9.56 44.23
C SER A 113 10.67 10.75 44.67
N GLN A 114 11.38 11.38 43.73
CA GLN A 114 12.16 12.58 44.01
C GLN A 114 11.27 13.76 44.43
N LEU A 115 10.12 13.95 43.76
CA LEU A 115 9.18 15.01 44.10
C LEU A 115 8.58 14.79 45.50
N ASN A 116 8.16 13.57 45.83
CA ASN A 116 7.61 13.22 47.14
C ASN A 116 8.65 13.32 48.26
N GLY A 117 9.90 12.91 47.99
CA GLY A 117 11.01 13.09 48.91
C GLY A 117 11.34 14.56 49.18
N ASN A 118 11.31 15.40 48.14
CA ASN A 118 11.55 16.84 48.27
C ASN A 118 10.37 17.57 48.92
N ALA A 119 9.14 17.15 48.65
CA ALA A 119 7.95 17.66 49.34
C ALA A 119 7.96 17.30 50.84
N GLY A 120 8.43 16.10 51.20
CA GLY A 120 8.68 15.70 52.59
C GLY A 120 9.79 16.50 53.26
N ALA A 121 10.87 16.81 52.54
CA ALA A 121 11.97 17.64 53.04
C ALA A 121 11.54 19.13 53.22
N ALA A 122 10.73 19.65 52.31
CA ALA A 122 10.17 21.01 52.41
C ALA A 122 9.13 21.14 53.53
N ALA A 123 8.37 20.08 53.83
CA ALA A 123 7.42 20.05 54.96
C ALA A 123 8.09 19.89 56.34
N GLY A 124 9.37 19.50 56.38
CA GLY A 124 10.17 19.31 57.60
C GLY A 124 11.13 20.46 57.92
N ALA A 125 11.21 21.51 57.10
CA ALA A 125 12.05 22.66 57.39
C ALA A 125 11.47 23.46 58.59
N PRO A 126 12.19 23.59 59.70
CA PRO A 126 11.71 24.34 60.85
C PRO A 126 11.52 25.81 60.45
N ALA A 127 10.37 26.39 60.81
CA ALA A 127 10.18 27.83 60.75
C ALA A 127 11.27 28.49 61.60
N ASP A 128 12.08 29.33 60.96
CA ASP A 128 13.22 30.04 61.54
C ASP A 128 12.82 30.78 62.83
N PRO A 129 13.32 30.38 64.03
CA PRO A 129 12.98 31.06 65.27
C PRO A 129 13.92 32.21 65.65
N ALA A 130 14.89 32.61 64.81
CA ALA A 130 15.96 33.53 65.23
C ALA A 130 15.73 35.04 64.97
N ALA A 131 14.48 35.49 64.76
CA ALA A 131 14.16 36.91 64.51
C ALA A 131 13.44 37.63 65.66
N ALA A 132 13.58 37.19 66.92
CA ALA A 132 12.99 37.88 68.07
C ALA A 132 13.98 38.04 69.25
N ALA A 133 14.80 39.09 69.20
CA ALA A 133 15.19 39.80 70.42
C ALA A 133 13.96 40.62 70.89
N PRO A 134 13.70 40.81 72.19
CA PRO A 134 14.51 41.77 72.95
C PRO A 134 14.66 41.49 74.46
N ALA A 135 15.58 42.27 75.06
CA ALA A 135 15.49 42.93 76.37
C ALA A 135 15.02 42.12 77.60
N ASN A 136 15.84 42.11 78.66
CA ASN A 136 15.66 43.00 79.83
C ASN A 136 16.12 42.36 81.17
N GLN A 137 17.01 43.08 81.89
CA GLN A 137 17.17 43.21 83.37
C GLN A 137 17.35 41.92 84.22
N ALA A 138 18.27 41.83 85.18
CA ALA A 138 18.94 42.83 86.03
C ALA A 138 20.26 42.27 86.60
#